data_AF-A0A951HMW9-F1
#
_entry.id   AF-A0A951HMW9-F1
#
_cell.length_a   1.000
_cell.length_b   1.000
_cell.length_c   1.000
_cell.angle_alpha   90.00
_cell.angle_beta   90.00
_cell.angle_gamma   90.00
#
_symmetry.space_group_name_H-M   'P 1'
#
loop_
_entity.id
_entity.type
_entity.pdbx_description
1 polymer ?
#
loop_
_entity_poly.entity_id
_entity_poly.type
_entity_poly.pdbx_seq_one_letter_code
_entity_poly.pdbx_strand_id
1 'polypeptide(L)'
;MRIRNRAGKTALIVTGWNMNPGALPSLSTAYPGPRDAEAVEPGEPPILLPGARGDAEWSQLWEWANAAGVQSGESHVPTPMFLSGFGAISEGECGTALVRVFDARRGFARWLKREGIGDTDGYGGVVAFSPIPSQSIDRANAWARTVASILRLNGIEADVQSFDS
;
A
#
# COMPACT_ATOMS: atom_id res chain seq x y z
N MET A 1 2.43 10.74 19.60
CA MET A 1 1.00 10.55 19.93
C MET A 1 0.62 11.40 21.14
N ARG A 2 -0.54 12.07 21.16
CA ARG A 2 -1.06 12.72 22.38
C ARG A 2 -1.94 11.76 23.18
N ILE A 3 -1.67 11.64 24.47
CA ILE A 3 -2.45 10.79 25.38
C ILE A 3 -3.08 11.67 26.47
N ARG A 4 -4.35 11.42 26.78
CA ARG A 4 -5.07 12.07 27.89
C ARG A 4 -5.15 11.12 29.07
N ASN A 5 -4.72 11.56 30.24
CA ASN A 5 -4.84 10.78 31.47
C ASN A 5 -6.27 10.91 32.07
N ARG A 6 -6.56 10.11 33.10
CA ARG A 6 -7.86 10.11 33.80
C ARG A 6 -8.23 11.46 34.42
N ALA A 7 -7.26 12.32 34.72
CA ALA A 7 -7.47 13.66 35.26
C ALA A 7 -7.64 14.73 34.16
N GLY A 8 -7.73 14.32 32.89
CA GLY A 8 -7.91 15.23 31.76
C GLY A 8 -6.63 15.91 31.27
N LYS A 9 -5.47 15.65 31.88
CA LYS A 9 -4.19 16.21 31.43
C LYS A 9 -3.69 15.46 30.20
N THR A 10 -3.24 16.21 29.21
CA THR A 10 -2.66 15.71 27.96
C THR A 10 -1.14 15.76 28.00
N ALA A 11 -0.48 14.73 27.47
CA ALA A 11 0.96 14.70 27.29
C ALA A 11 1.31 14.12 25.91
N LEU A 12 2.42 14.59 25.33
CA LEU A 12 2.99 13.97 24.15
C LEU A 12 3.79 12.73 24.58
N ILE A 13 3.50 11.60 23.98
CA ILE A 13 4.27 10.36 24.14
C ILE A 13 4.96 10.05 22.82
N VAL A 14 6.28 9.86 22.89
CA VAL A 14 7.10 9.29 21.82
C VAL A 14 7.09 7.78 22.01
N THR A 15 6.75 7.05 20.96
CA THR A 15 6.65 5.59 20.98
C THR A 15 7.57 4.97 19.95
N GLY A 16 8.41 4.03 20.38
CA GLY A 16 9.09 3.10 19.49
C GLY A 16 8.25 1.85 19.27
N TRP A 17 8.16 1.39 18.04
CA TRP A 17 7.43 0.16 17.66
C TRP A 17 8.38 -0.78 16.94
N ASN A 18 8.31 -2.08 17.27
CA ASN A 18 8.94 -3.12 16.48
C ASN A 18 7.96 -3.55 15.38
N MET A 19 8.40 -3.43 14.14
CA MET A 19 7.65 -3.86 12.96
C MET A 19 8.41 -5.01 12.29
N ASN A 20 8.11 -6.23 12.72
CA ASN A 20 8.70 -7.44 12.13
C ASN A 20 7.74 -7.99 11.05
N PRO A 21 8.21 -8.26 9.82
CA PRO A 21 7.38 -8.87 8.78
C PRO A 21 6.73 -10.17 9.27
N GLY A 22 5.41 -10.27 9.12
CA GLY A 22 4.63 -11.46 9.52
C GLY A 22 4.29 -11.56 11.01
N ALA A 23 4.74 -10.61 11.85
CA ALA A 23 4.35 -10.52 13.26
C ALA A 23 3.48 -9.30 13.53
N LEU A 24 2.67 -9.35 14.59
CA LEU A 24 1.92 -8.17 15.04
C LEU A 24 2.90 -7.08 15.51
N PRO A 25 2.64 -5.80 15.20
CA PRO A 25 3.41 -4.69 15.74
C PRO A 25 3.41 -4.73 17.26
N SER A 26 4.58 -4.55 17.87
CA SER A 26 4.72 -4.51 19.33
C SER A 26 5.36 -3.21 19.77
N LEU A 27 4.79 -2.56 20.79
CA LEU A 27 5.38 -1.38 21.41
C LEU A 27 6.71 -1.76 22.06
N SER A 28 7.81 -1.11 21.68
CA SER A 28 9.14 -1.35 22.25
C SER A 28 9.48 -0.35 23.35
N THR A 29 9.16 0.93 23.12
CA THR A 29 9.43 2.00 24.08
C THR A 29 8.31 3.04 24.06
N ALA A 30 8.06 3.66 25.20
CA ALA A 30 7.16 4.81 25.31
C ALA A 30 7.68 5.75 26.39
N TYR A 31 7.92 7.02 26.04
CA TYR A 31 8.39 8.02 26.99
C TYR A 31 7.79 9.40 26.70
N PRO A 32 7.69 10.29 27.71
CA PRO A 32 7.22 11.66 27.50
C PRO A 32 8.13 12.40 26.51
N GLY A 33 7.54 12.96 25.46
CA GLY A 33 8.24 13.83 24.53
C GLY A 33 8.48 15.24 25.08
N PRO A 34 9.27 16.06 24.38
CA PRO A 34 9.45 17.47 24.72
C PRO A 34 8.09 18.18 24.78
N ARG A 35 7.92 19.11 25.73
CA ARG A 35 6.67 19.88 25.89
C ARG A 35 6.28 20.66 24.63
N ASP A 36 7.29 21.05 23.85
CA ASP A 36 7.16 21.98 22.73
C ASP A 36 7.24 21.24 21.38
N ALA A 37 7.38 19.91 21.41
CA ALA A 37 7.40 19.11 20.19
C ALA A 37 6.00 19.01 19.60
N GLU A 38 5.88 19.28 18.30
CA GLU A 38 4.66 19.00 17.57
C GLU A 38 4.41 17.50 17.54
N ALA A 39 3.18 17.10 17.83
CA ALA A 39 2.75 15.74 17.55
C ALA A 39 2.71 15.59 16.03
N VAL A 40 3.54 14.68 15.51
CA VAL A 40 3.21 14.02 14.25
C VAL A 40 1.91 13.25 14.55
N GLU A 41 0.79 13.83 14.14
CA GLU A 41 -0.47 13.10 14.13
C GLU A 41 -0.29 12.00 13.09
N PRO A 42 -0.34 10.72 13.47
CA PRO A 42 -0.31 9.66 12.49
C PRO A 42 -1.48 9.90 11.55
N GLY A 43 -1.22 9.86 10.24
CA GLY A 43 -2.28 9.90 9.25
C GLY A 43 -3.31 8.80 9.56
N GLU A 44 -4.56 9.03 9.19
CA GLU A 44 -5.57 7.98 9.35
C GLU A 44 -5.08 6.73 8.59
N PRO A 45 -4.96 5.57 9.27
CA PRO A 45 -4.58 4.35 8.58
C PRO A 45 -5.64 4.05 7.52
N PRO A 46 -5.26 3.53 6.34
CA PRO A 46 -6.20 3.28 5.24
C PRO A 46 -7.04 2.03 5.53
N ILE A 47 -7.75 2.02 6.66
CA ILE A 47 -8.58 0.93 7.17
C ILE A 47 -10.01 1.45 7.20
N LEU A 48 -10.88 0.82 6.41
CA LEU A 48 -12.31 1.07 6.47
C LEU A 48 -12.87 0.66 7.84
N LEU A 49 -13.80 1.46 8.36
CA LEU A 49 -14.52 1.11 9.58
C LEU A 49 -15.27 -0.22 9.41
N PRO A 50 -15.40 -1.03 10.48
CA PRO A 50 -16.19 -2.25 10.43
C PRO A 50 -17.65 -1.98 10.01
N GLY A 51 -18.18 -2.78 9.08
CA GLY A 51 -19.56 -2.62 8.60
C GLY A 51 -19.80 -3.26 7.23
N ALA A 52 -21.02 -3.14 6.75
CA ALA A 52 -21.34 -3.46 5.36
C ALA A 52 -20.61 -2.48 4.43
N ARG A 53 -19.98 -2.99 3.38
CA ARG A 53 -19.20 -2.18 2.43
C ARG A 53 -19.94 -2.08 1.12
N GLY A 54 -20.26 -0.85 0.73
CA GLY A 54 -20.85 -0.48 -0.54
C GLY A 54 -19.83 0.15 -1.48
N ASP A 55 -20.34 0.74 -2.55
CA ASP A 55 -19.50 1.30 -3.61
C ASP A 55 -18.64 2.49 -3.14
N ALA A 56 -19.14 3.29 -2.19
CA ALA A 56 -18.40 4.41 -1.63
C ALA A 56 -17.19 3.95 -0.81
N GLU A 57 -17.37 2.94 0.04
CA GLU A 57 -16.27 2.36 0.81
C GLU A 57 -15.22 1.71 -0.09
N TRP A 58 -15.65 1.05 -1.17
CA TRP A 58 -14.73 0.47 -2.14
C TRP A 58 -13.95 1.52 -2.94
N SER A 59 -14.62 2.60 -3.38
CA SER A 59 -13.95 3.74 -4.01
C SER A 59 -12.91 4.33 -3.08
N GLN A 60 -13.29 4.60 -1.84
CA GLN A 60 -12.39 5.20 -0.85
C GLN A 60 -11.17 4.32 -0.59
N LEU A 61 -11.37 3.01 -0.44
CA LEU A 61 -10.28 2.06 -0.23
C LEU A 61 -9.34 2.00 -1.44
N TRP A 62 -9.88 1.98 -2.66
CA TRP A 62 -9.06 1.98 -3.85
C TRP A 62 -8.28 3.27 -4.01
N GLU A 63 -8.89 4.42 -3.75
CA GLU A 63 -8.21 5.72 -3.78
C GLU A 63 -7.02 5.75 -2.81
N TRP A 64 -7.22 5.31 -1.57
CA TRP A 64 -6.12 5.20 -0.59
C TRP A 64 -5.03 4.23 -1.05
N ALA A 65 -5.42 3.04 -1.47
CA ALA A 65 -4.48 2.00 -1.87
C ALA A 65 -3.66 2.44 -3.09
N ASN A 66 -4.32 2.97 -4.11
CA ASN A 66 -3.68 3.41 -5.34
C ASN A 66 -2.80 4.65 -5.11
N ALA A 67 -3.25 5.65 -4.35
CA ALA A 67 -2.44 6.82 -4.04
C ALA A 67 -1.17 6.45 -3.28
N ALA A 68 -1.28 5.59 -2.26
CA ALA A 68 -0.12 5.08 -1.52
C ALA A 68 0.80 4.23 -2.41
N GLY A 69 0.23 3.41 -3.30
CA GLY A 69 0.98 2.63 -4.28
C GLY A 69 1.77 3.52 -5.24
N VAL A 70 1.14 4.57 -5.79
CA VAL A 70 1.79 5.51 -6.72
C VAL A 70 2.93 6.22 -6.00
N GLN A 71 2.68 6.76 -4.81
CA GLN A 71 3.72 7.38 -4.00
C GLN A 71 4.87 6.42 -3.70
N SER A 72 4.57 5.17 -3.35
CA SER A 72 5.58 4.15 -3.06
C SER A 72 6.43 3.81 -4.27
N GLY A 73 5.86 3.72 -5.47
CA GLY A 73 6.62 3.39 -6.67
C GLY A 73 7.40 4.59 -7.23
N GLU A 74 6.84 5.80 -7.18
CA GLU A 74 7.54 7.03 -7.58
C GLU A 74 8.74 7.34 -6.68
N SER A 75 8.64 7.07 -5.38
CA SER A 75 9.74 7.23 -4.42
C SER A 75 10.73 6.07 -4.40
N HIS A 76 10.43 4.96 -5.09
CA HIS A 76 11.32 3.81 -5.14
C HIS A 76 12.52 4.11 -6.04
N VAL A 77 13.72 3.88 -5.51
CA VAL A 77 14.98 3.99 -6.25
C VAL A 77 15.28 2.61 -6.85
N PRO A 78 15.14 2.43 -8.18
CA PRO A 78 15.35 1.13 -8.81
C PRO A 78 16.81 0.69 -8.74
N THR A 79 17.02 -0.62 -8.81
CA THR A 79 18.35 -1.20 -9.00
C THR A 79 18.79 -0.92 -10.45
N PRO A 80 19.88 -0.17 -10.68
CA PRO A 80 20.32 0.12 -12.05
C PRO A 80 20.72 -1.16 -12.79
N MET A 81 20.41 -1.21 -14.09
CA MET A 81 20.81 -2.31 -14.97
C MET A 81 22.04 -1.90 -15.77
N PHE A 82 23.00 -2.83 -15.94
CA PHE A 82 24.20 -2.64 -16.75
C PHE A 82 24.16 -3.58 -17.95
N LEU A 83 24.13 -3.03 -19.15
CA LEU A 83 24.17 -3.79 -20.39
C LEU A 83 25.55 -3.61 -21.05
N SER A 84 26.16 -4.72 -21.50
CA SER A 84 27.46 -4.64 -22.17
C SER A 84 27.37 -3.80 -23.44
N GLY A 85 28.27 -2.83 -23.60
CA GLY A 85 28.27 -1.89 -24.72
C GLY A 85 27.29 -0.71 -24.56
N PHE A 86 26.52 -0.67 -23.48
CA PHE A 86 25.66 0.47 -23.10
C PHE A 86 26.06 0.98 -21.70
N GLY A 87 25.69 2.23 -21.41
CA GLY A 87 25.88 2.80 -20.07
C GLY A 87 24.94 2.17 -19.03
N ALA A 88 25.06 2.61 -17.78
CA ALA A 88 24.12 2.24 -16.73
C ALA A 88 22.73 2.81 -17.05
N ILE A 89 21.70 1.97 -16.96
CA ILE A 89 20.30 2.36 -17.09
C ILE A 89 19.73 2.52 -15.68
N SER A 90 19.51 3.77 -15.26
CA SER A 90 19.08 4.12 -13.90
C SER A 90 17.68 3.64 -13.54
N GLU A 91 16.82 3.42 -14.54
CA GLU A 91 15.47 2.87 -14.35
C GLU A 91 15.48 1.35 -14.10
N GLY A 92 16.62 0.69 -14.29
CA GLY A 92 16.76 -0.74 -14.07
C GLY A 92 16.14 -1.59 -15.17
N GLU A 93 15.80 -2.81 -14.77
CA GLU A 93 15.18 -3.83 -15.62
C GLU A 93 13.78 -3.40 -16.10
N CYS A 94 13.48 -3.74 -17.36
CA CYS A 94 12.20 -3.45 -17.98
C CYS A 94 11.16 -4.46 -17.49
N GLY A 95 10.01 -3.99 -17.03
CA GLY A 95 8.91 -4.86 -16.66
C GLY A 95 7.74 -4.11 -16.04
N THR A 96 6.74 -4.89 -15.64
CA THR A 96 5.53 -4.39 -14.99
C THR A 96 5.10 -5.31 -13.85
N ALA A 97 4.14 -4.84 -13.06
CA ALA A 97 3.51 -5.64 -12.02
C ALA A 97 2.02 -5.29 -11.95
N LEU A 98 1.24 -6.25 -11.46
CA LEU A 98 -0.19 -6.12 -11.24
C LEU A 98 -0.56 -6.60 -9.84
N VAL A 99 -1.68 -6.07 -9.35
CA VAL A 99 -2.38 -6.60 -8.18
C VAL A 99 -3.54 -7.45 -8.67
N ARG A 100 -3.57 -8.70 -8.22
CA ARG A 100 -4.68 -9.61 -8.42
C ARG A 100 -5.57 -9.63 -7.19
N VAL A 101 -6.87 -9.43 -7.37
CA VAL A 101 -7.89 -9.61 -6.32
C VAL A 101 -8.77 -10.80 -6.68
N PHE A 102 -8.97 -11.71 -5.73
CA PHE A 102 -9.71 -12.95 -5.97
C PHE A 102 -11.24 -12.75 -5.93
N ASP A 103 -11.94 -13.69 -6.57
CA ASP A 103 -13.40 -13.80 -6.64
C ASP A 103 -14.13 -12.58 -7.23
N ALA A 104 -13.97 -12.42 -8.55
CA ALA A 104 -14.60 -11.36 -9.36
C ALA A 104 -16.15 -11.30 -9.31
N ARG A 105 -16.82 -12.24 -8.63
CA ARG A 105 -18.28 -12.31 -8.52
C ARG A 105 -18.84 -11.50 -7.36
N ARG A 106 -18.01 -11.07 -6.40
CA ARG A 106 -18.46 -10.36 -5.21
C ARG A 106 -17.46 -9.31 -4.70
N GLY A 107 -17.91 -8.51 -3.75
CA GLY A 107 -17.08 -7.59 -2.97
C GLY A 107 -16.24 -6.65 -3.84
N PHE A 108 -15.01 -6.43 -3.40
CA PHE A 108 -14.08 -5.48 -4.01
C PHE A 108 -13.68 -5.87 -5.45
N ALA A 109 -13.46 -7.15 -5.74
CA ALA A 109 -13.10 -7.58 -7.10
C ALA A 109 -14.24 -7.32 -8.10
N ARG A 110 -15.49 -7.62 -7.73
CA ARG A 110 -16.66 -7.28 -8.57
C ARG A 110 -16.76 -5.77 -8.79
N TRP A 111 -16.51 -4.97 -7.75
CA TRP A 111 -16.52 -3.52 -7.84
C TRP A 111 -15.44 -3.03 -8.84
N LEU A 112 -14.18 -3.47 -8.72
CA LEU A 112 -13.10 -3.12 -9.65
C LEU A 112 -13.45 -3.39 -11.11
N LYS A 113 -14.02 -4.57 -11.39
CA LYS A 113 -14.46 -4.96 -12.74
C LYS A 113 -15.57 -4.03 -13.25
N ARG A 114 -16.55 -3.70 -12.40
CA ARG A 114 -17.71 -2.89 -12.79
C ARG A 114 -17.29 -1.44 -13.09
N GLU A 115 -16.37 -0.89 -12.32
CA GLU A 115 -15.85 0.47 -12.51
C GLU A 115 -14.80 0.57 -13.64
N GLY A 116 -14.43 -0.55 -14.29
CA GLY A 116 -13.43 -0.55 -15.37
C GLY A 116 -12.00 -0.25 -14.90
N ILE A 117 -11.72 -0.46 -13.61
CA ILE A 117 -10.40 -0.21 -13.00
C ILE A 117 -9.46 -1.40 -13.21
N GLY A 118 -10.01 -2.60 -13.35
CA GLY A 118 -9.23 -3.81 -13.58
C GLY A 118 -9.92 -4.78 -14.53
N ASP A 119 -9.09 -5.66 -15.10
CA ASP A 119 -9.51 -6.66 -16.08
C ASP A 119 -9.68 -8.03 -15.43
N THR A 120 -10.56 -8.86 -15.99
CA THR A 120 -10.67 -10.26 -15.53
C THR A 120 -9.46 -11.05 -15.98
N ASP A 121 -8.85 -11.81 -15.06
CA ASP A 121 -7.68 -12.65 -15.35
C ASP A 121 -7.99 -13.98 -16.06
N GLY A 122 -9.27 -14.28 -16.29
CA GLY A 122 -9.73 -15.57 -16.83
C GLY A 122 -9.75 -16.74 -15.83
N TYR A 123 -9.22 -16.54 -14.62
CA TYR A 123 -9.12 -17.52 -13.52
C TYR A 123 -9.98 -17.14 -12.31
N GLY A 124 -10.98 -16.28 -12.52
CA GLY A 124 -11.96 -15.90 -11.50
C GLY A 124 -11.52 -14.72 -10.61
N GLY A 125 -10.43 -14.04 -10.94
CA GLY A 125 -9.97 -12.80 -10.28
C GLY A 125 -10.12 -11.57 -11.17
N VAL A 126 -9.74 -10.43 -10.61
CA VAL A 126 -9.58 -9.15 -11.30
C VAL A 126 -8.17 -8.64 -11.07
N VAL A 127 -7.52 -8.17 -12.12
CA VAL A 127 -6.15 -7.63 -12.07
C VAL A 127 -6.16 -6.14 -12.39
N ALA A 128 -5.39 -5.38 -11.61
CA ALA A 128 -5.11 -3.97 -11.88
C ALA A 128 -3.61 -3.80 -12.10
N PHE A 129 -3.23 -3.21 -13.23
CA PHE A 129 -1.85 -2.96 -13.59
C PHE A 129 -1.31 -1.72 -12.88
N SER A 130 0.00 -1.70 -12.64
CA SER A 130 0.67 -0.51 -12.14
C SER A 130 0.45 0.68 -13.10
N PRO A 131 -0.07 1.82 -12.62
CA PRO A 131 -0.28 3.00 -13.45
C PRO A 131 0.98 3.85 -13.62
N ILE A 132 2.12 3.44 -13.05
CA ILE A 132 3.35 4.24 -13.06
C ILE A 132 3.90 4.30 -14.49
N PRO A 133 4.11 5.51 -15.06
CA PRO A 133 4.63 5.67 -16.42
C PRO A 133 6.16 5.48 -16.46
N SER A 134 6.64 4.30 -16.10
CA SER A 134 8.05 3.91 -16.08
C SER A 134 8.20 2.49 -16.59
N GLN A 135 9.36 2.19 -17.21
CA GLN A 135 9.72 0.82 -17.59
C GLN A 135 10.16 -0.03 -16.39
N SER A 136 10.40 0.58 -15.23
CA SER A 136 11.06 -0.05 -14.10
C SER A 136 10.17 -1.09 -13.42
N ILE A 137 10.59 -2.36 -13.47
CA ILE A 137 9.91 -3.44 -12.75
C ILE A 137 9.92 -3.22 -11.23
N ASP A 138 10.98 -2.61 -10.69
CA ASP A 138 11.11 -2.30 -9.27
C ASP A 138 10.04 -1.31 -8.81
N ARG A 139 9.80 -0.24 -9.57
CA ARG A 139 8.74 0.74 -9.26
C ARG A 139 7.35 0.11 -9.37
N ALA A 140 7.11 -0.67 -10.42
CA ALA A 140 5.85 -1.36 -10.60
C ALA A 140 5.56 -2.34 -9.44
N ASN A 141 6.58 -3.09 -9.01
CA ASN A 141 6.51 -3.97 -7.85
C ASN A 141 6.26 -3.21 -6.54
N ALA A 142 6.92 -2.07 -6.33
CA ALA A 142 6.71 -1.24 -5.16
C ALA A 142 5.25 -0.76 -5.07
N TRP A 143 4.67 -0.32 -6.20
CA TRP A 143 3.25 -0.02 -6.28
C TRP A 143 2.38 -1.23 -5.92
N ALA A 144 2.58 -2.37 -6.60
CA ALA A 144 1.71 -3.53 -6.45
C ALA A 144 1.74 -4.11 -5.03
N ARG A 145 2.92 -4.18 -4.42
CA ARG A 145 3.10 -4.63 -3.03
C ARG A 145 2.39 -3.72 -2.03
N THR A 146 2.48 -2.41 -2.23
CA THR A 146 1.82 -1.43 -1.35
C THR A 146 0.31 -1.53 -1.45
N VAL A 147 -0.23 -1.56 -2.67
CA VAL A 147 -1.68 -1.73 -2.91
C VAL A 147 -2.17 -3.04 -2.29
N ALA A 148 -1.53 -4.17 -2.59
CA ALA A 148 -1.93 -5.48 -2.05
C ALA A 148 -1.87 -5.50 -0.50
N SER A 149 -0.90 -4.83 0.11
CA SER A 149 -0.79 -4.74 1.57
C SER A 149 -1.97 -3.99 2.18
N ILE A 150 -2.37 -2.85 1.61
CA ILE A 150 -3.52 -2.06 2.07
C ILE A 150 -4.83 -2.85 1.90
N LEU A 151 -4.99 -3.57 0.78
CA LEU A 151 -6.16 -4.42 0.57
C LEU A 151 -6.23 -5.56 1.61
N ARG A 152 -5.10 -6.22 1.89
CA ARG A 152 -5.01 -7.27 2.91
C ARG A 152 -5.30 -6.76 4.31
N LEU A 153 -4.86 -5.55 4.67
CA LEU A 153 -5.22 -4.90 5.93
C LEU A 153 -6.74 -4.69 6.08
N ASN A 154 -7.45 -4.57 4.95
CA ASN A 154 -8.90 -4.47 4.90
C ASN A 154 -9.59 -5.83 4.72
N GLY A 155 -8.89 -6.95 4.88
CA GLY A 155 -9.43 -8.30 4.76
C GLY A 155 -9.79 -8.71 3.34
N ILE A 156 -9.21 -8.05 2.33
CA ILE A 156 -9.36 -8.44 0.92
C ILE A 156 -8.17 -9.32 0.55
N GLU A 157 -8.46 -10.51 0.04
CA GLU A 157 -7.46 -11.41 -0.50
C GLU A 157 -6.90 -10.82 -1.80
N ALA A 158 -5.61 -10.49 -1.79
CA ALA A 158 -4.91 -9.89 -2.92
C ALA A 158 -3.53 -10.54 -3.08
N ASP A 159 -3.06 -10.65 -4.32
CA ASP A 159 -1.74 -11.18 -4.68
C ASP A 159 -1.02 -10.25 -5.66
N VAL A 160 0.30 -10.38 -5.74
CA VAL A 160 1.16 -9.58 -6.62
C VAL A 160 1.74 -10.47 -7.69
N GLN A 161 1.67 -10.03 -8.94
CA GLN A 161 2.34 -10.70 -10.06
C GLN A 161 3.21 -9.69 -10.79
N SER A 162 4.41 -10.11 -11.17
CA SER A 162 5.39 -9.29 -11.89
C SER A 162 5.79 -9.98 -13.18
N PHE A 163 6.08 -9.18 -14.21
CA PHE A 163 6.48 -9.62 -15.53
C PHE A 163 7.68 -8.78 -15.96
N ASP A 164 8.83 -9.42 -16.10
CA ASP A 164 10.06 -8.86 -16.67
C ASP A 164 10.11 -9.10 -18.19
N SER A 165 10.98 -8.37 -18.88
CA SER A 165 11.16 -8.40 -20.34
C SER A 165 12.63 -8.54 -20.72
#